data_AF-A0A350QX26-F1
#
_entry.id   AF-A0A350QX26-F1
#
_cell.length_a   1.000
_cell.length_b   1.000
_cell.length_c   1.000
_cell.angle_alpha   90.00
_cell.angle_beta   90.00
_cell.angle_gamma   90.00
#
_symmetry.space_group_name_H-M   'P 1'
#
loop_
_entity.id
_entity.type
_entity.pdbx_description
1 polymer ?
#
loop_
_entity_poly.entity_id
_entity_poly.type
_entity_poly.pdbx_seq_one_letter_code
_entity_poly.pdbx_strand_id
1 'polypeptide(L)'
;MGLAMRFSSPQLGWMKIILTSLFPLFFILCPLVAEKALPKAFLDGISGPGWVSLGEKDFAQVNCDPETFQFKKDGTLHCTGKPNGGLRSQKIYKNFELVLEWRHNRRAGNAGIFIWCPREVLDKLPRGRLPQGIEIQILDLGYEENHLKNKGKHSNWFTSHGDVFPVGVGRMKAFTPEITYTRKD
;
A
#
# COMPACT_ATOMS: atom_id res chain seq x y z
N MET A 1 -10.46 7.64 -6.56
CA MET A 1 -9.67 6.51 -6.00
C MET A 1 -8.42 7.13 -5.40
N GLY A 2 -8.21 7.04 -4.09
CA GLY A 2 -7.32 7.95 -3.35
C GLY A 2 -6.12 7.24 -2.71
N LEU A 3 -4.98 7.92 -2.68
CA LEU A 3 -3.87 7.60 -1.80
C LEU A 3 -4.10 8.35 -0.48
N ALA A 4 -4.14 7.63 0.63
CA ALA A 4 -4.29 8.25 1.93
C ALA A 4 -3.23 7.79 2.92
N MET A 5 -2.83 8.69 3.82
CA MET A 5 -1.80 8.45 4.82
C MET A 5 -2.26 8.94 6.19
N ARG A 6 -1.97 8.20 7.26
CA ARG A 6 -2.20 8.64 8.65
C ARG A 6 -0.90 8.63 9.45
N PHE A 7 -0.81 9.55 10.41
CA PHE A 7 0.30 9.63 11.36
C PHE A 7 -0.10 8.98 12.69
N SER A 8 0.82 8.21 13.27
CA SER A 8 0.65 7.67 14.61
C SER A 8 1.12 8.69 15.66
N SER A 9 0.20 9.15 16.50
CA SER A 9 0.48 9.76 17.80
C SER A 9 -0.30 9.00 18.87
N PRO A 10 0.28 8.70 20.05
CA PRO A 10 -0.41 7.94 21.09
C PRO A 10 -1.52 8.79 21.72
N GLN A 11 -2.79 8.40 21.59
CA GLN A 11 -3.89 8.96 22.40
C GLN A 11 -4.40 7.90 23.37
N LEU A 12 -4.08 8.08 24.66
CA LEU A 12 -4.67 7.32 25.76
C LEU A 12 -5.92 8.08 26.25
N GLY A 13 -7.11 7.55 25.98
CA GLY A 13 -8.37 8.08 26.50
C GLY A 13 -8.95 7.15 27.57
N TRP A 14 -9.18 7.68 28.78
CA TRP A 14 -9.80 6.96 29.90
C TRP A 14 -11.32 7.02 29.78
N MET A 15 -11.99 5.86 29.76
CA MET A 15 -13.45 5.77 29.74
C MET A 15 -13.99 5.67 31.18
N LYS A 16 -14.80 6.64 31.61
CA LYS A 16 -15.54 6.59 32.88
C LYS A 16 -16.89 5.91 32.65
N ILE A 17 -17.14 4.81 33.36
CA ILE A 17 -18.44 4.12 33.40
C ILE A 17 -19.20 4.62 34.64
N ILE A 18 -20.39 5.17 34.45
CA ILE A 18 -21.34 5.49 35.54
C ILE A 18 -22.40 4.38 35.54
N LEU A 19 -22.49 3.65 36.65
CA LEU A 19 -23.52 2.65 36.90
C LEU A 19 -24.71 3.33 37.60
N THR A 20 -25.90 3.30 37.00
CA THR A 20 -27.16 3.53 37.71
C THR A 20 -28.08 2.33 37.50
N SER A 21 -28.40 1.66 38.61
CA SER A 21 -29.26 0.49 38.72
C SER A 21 -30.67 0.92 39.04
N LEU A 22 -31.66 0.49 38.25
CA LEU A 22 -33.07 0.40 38.63
C LEU A 22 -33.74 -0.65 37.72
N PHE A 23 -34.18 -1.76 38.33
CA PHE A 23 -34.82 -2.90 37.68
C PHE A 23 -36.36 -2.76 37.78
N PRO A 24 -37.10 -2.87 36.66
CA PRO A 24 -38.46 -3.37 36.72
C PRO A 24 -38.65 -4.64 35.88
N LEU A 25 -39.51 -5.51 36.40
CA LEU A 25 -39.95 -6.79 35.85
C LEU A 25 -40.60 -6.60 34.46
N PHE A 26 -40.00 -7.17 33.41
CA PHE A 26 -40.52 -7.10 32.04
C PHE A 26 -40.90 -8.50 31.55
N PHE A 27 -42.13 -8.63 31.05
CA PHE A 27 -42.68 -9.83 30.42
C PHE A 27 -41.78 -10.29 29.26
N ILE A 28 -41.38 -11.57 29.25
CA ILE A 28 -40.57 -12.17 28.19
C ILE A 28 -41.48 -12.50 27.01
N LEU A 29 -41.63 -11.55 26.08
CA LEU A 29 -41.70 -11.92 24.66
C LEU A 29 -40.27 -12.29 24.26
N CYS A 30 -40.07 -13.45 23.62
CA CYS A 30 -38.79 -13.80 23.02
C CYS A 30 -38.74 -13.17 21.62
N PRO A 31 -38.12 -11.99 21.41
CA PRO A 31 -37.84 -11.54 20.05
C PRO A 31 -36.86 -12.53 19.42
N LEU A 32 -37.16 -12.94 18.19
CA LEU A 32 -36.20 -13.58 17.31
C LEU A 32 -35.00 -12.62 17.18
N VAL A 33 -33.92 -12.91 17.90
CA VAL A 33 -32.69 -12.11 17.83
C VAL A 33 -32.12 -12.32 16.44
N ALA A 34 -32.37 -11.36 15.54
CA ALA A 34 -31.62 -11.28 14.30
C ALA A 34 -30.13 -11.18 14.69
N GLU A 35 -29.31 -12.13 14.22
CA GLU A 35 -27.86 -12.04 14.37
C GLU A 35 -27.40 -10.73 13.75
N LYS A 36 -27.17 -9.72 14.58
CA LYS A 36 -26.52 -8.49 14.16
C LYS A 36 -25.12 -8.89 13.72
N ALA A 37 -24.89 -8.92 12.41
CA ALA A 37 -23.57 -9.13 11.85
C ALA A 37 -22.59 -8.21 12.57
N LEU A 38 -21.51 -8.80 13.10
CA LEU A 38 -20.48 -8.03 13.80
C LEU A 38 -19.95 -6.95 12.85
N PRO A 39 -19.68 -5.74 13.35
CA PRO A 39 -19.07 -4.69 12.55
C PRO A 39 -17.77 -5.23 11.92
N LYS A 40 -17.70 -5.22 10.58
CA LYS A 40 -16.46 -5.55 9.88
C LYS A 40 -15.49 -4.38 10.04
N ALA A 41 -14.28 -4.66 10.50
CA ALA A 41 -13.20 -3.69 10.41
C ALA A 41 -12.83 -3.48 8.94
N PHE A 42 -12.82 -2.23 8.48
CA PHE A 42 -12.31 -1.86 7.17
C PHE A 42 -11.43 -0.62 7.30
N LEU A 43 -10.41 -0.52 6.45
CA LEU A 43 -9.53 0.63 6.34
C LEU A 43 -9.70 1.19 4.93
N ASP A 44 -10.49 2.26 4.80
CA ASP A 44 -10.70 2.98 3.54
C ASP A 44 -9.69 4.13 3.34
N GLY A 45 -8.86 4.37 4.35
CA GLY A 45 -7.89 5.45 4.36
C GLY A 45 -8.50 6.85 4.44
N ILE A 46 -9.81 7.03 4.54
CA ILE A 46 -10.45 8.36 4.49
C ILE A 46 -11.39 8.63 5.67
N SER A 47 -11.99 7.60 6.26
CA SER A 47 -13.01 7.77 7.31
C SER A 47 -12.44 7.84 8.72
N GLY A 48 -11.16 7.50 8.91
CA GLY A 48 -10.51 7.50 10.23
C GLY A 48 -9.92 8.87 10.62
N PRO A 49 -9.82 9.18 11.92
CA PRO A 49 -9.19 10.42 12.39
C PRO A 49 -7.72 10.48 12.00
N GLY A 50 -7.27 11.59 11.40
CA GLY A 50 -5.85 11.83 11.09
C GLY A 50 -5.37 11.25 9.75
N TRP A 51 -6.23 10.62 8.96
CA TRP A 51 -5.94 10.31 7.56
C TRP A 51 -5.96 11.59 6.71
N VAL A 52 -5.03 11.69 5.77
CA VAL A 52 -4.96 12.76 4.77
C VAL A 52 -4.82 12.16 3.38
N SER A 53 -5.60 12.67 2.43
CA SER A 53 -5.45 12.35 1.01
C SER A 53 -4.27 13.11 0.42
N LEU A 54 -3.40 12.41 -0.30
CA LEU A 54 -2.26 13.03 -1.00
C LEU A 54 -2.60 13.24 -2.48
N GLY A 55 -2.42 14.45 -2.98
CA GLY A 55 -2.66 14.83 -4.37
C GLY A 55 -1.41 15.34 -5.07
N GLU A 56 -1.58 15.84 -6.30
CA GLU A 56 -0.47 16.27 -7.17
C GLU A 56 0.55 17.18 -6.50
N LYS A 57 0.07 18.18 -5.76
CA LYS A 57 0.90 19.15 -5.03
C LYS A 57 1.73 18.56 -3.88
N ASP A 58 1.47 17.32 -3.48
CA ASP A 58 2.18 16.66 -2.39
C ASP A 58 3.39 15.87 -2.90
N PHE A 59 3.58 15.80 -4.21
CA PHE A 59 4.62 15.02 -4.86
C PHE A 59 5.57 15.86 -5.71
N ALA A 60 6.74 15.30 -5.97
CA ALA A 60 7.73 15.80 -6.93
C ALA A 60 8.31 14.61 -7.72
N GLN A 61 8.56 14.82 -9.01
CA GLN A 61 9.18 13.80 -9.84
C GLN A 61 10.63 13.55 -9.44
N VAL A 62 11.08 12.32 -9.66
CA VAL A 62 12.44 11.86 -9.49
C VAL A 62 12.84 11.19 -10.79
N ASN A 63 13.95 11.65 -11.38
CA ASN A 63 14.69 11.03 -12.47
C ASN A 63 13.89 10.48 -13.68
N CYS A 64 12.73 11.08 -13.97
CA CYS A 64 11.84 10.71 -15.07
C CYS A 64 11.37 11.94 -15.87
N ASP A 65 10.60 11.69 -16.94
CA ASP A 65 9.97 12.76 -17.73
C ASP A 65 8.69 13.29 -17.08
N PRO A 66 8.32 14.56 -17.31
CA PRO A 66 7.05 15.15 -16.87
C PRO A 66 5.84 14.27 -17.19
N GLU A 67 5.84 13.57 -18.31
CA GLU A 67 4.74 12.69 -18.73
C GLU A 67 4.76 11.30 -18.06
N THR A 68 5.75 10.97 -17.23
CA THR A 68 5.87 9.63 -16.64
C THR A 68 4.76 9.37 -15.62
N PHE A 69 4.47 10.38 -14.78
CA PHE A 69 3.47 10.34 -13.73
C PHE A 69 2.44 11.44 -13.96
N GLN A 70 1.16 11.06 -14.04
CA GLN A 70 0.08 11.95 -14.44
C GLN A 70 -1.09 11.79 -13.48
N PHE A 71 -1.45 12.86 -12.77
CA PHE A 71 -2.70 12.91 -12.03
C PHE A 71 -3.87 13.13 -12.98
N LYS A 72 -4.89 12.29 -12.88
CA LYS A 72 -6.09 12.33 -13.71
C LYS A 72 -7.22 13.06 -12.97
N LYS A 73 -8.19 13.55 -13.74
CA LYS A 73 -9.35 14.29 -13.21
C LYS A 73 -10.22 13.46 -12.26
N ASP A 74 -10.16 12.13 -12.37
CA ASP A 74 -10.85 11.17 -11.50
C ASP A 74 -10.09 10.87 -10.18
N GLY A 75 -8.99 11.59 -9.94
CA GLY A 75 -8.14 11.45 -8.77
C GLY A 75 -7.12 10.31 -8.86
N THR A 76 -7.06 9.57 -9.97
CA THR A 76 -6.08 8.48 -10.12
C THR A 76 -4.70 9.00 -10.53
N LEU A 77 -3.65 8.33 -10.07
CA LEU A 77 -2.28 8.53 -10.54
C LEU A 77 -1.95 7.48 -11.60
N HIS A 78 -1.64 7.93 -12.81
CA HIS A 78 -1.19 7.06 -13.90
C HIS A 78 0.33 7.11 -14.03
N CYS A 79 0.97 5.94 -14.11
CA CYS A 79 2.39 5.79 -14.42
C CYS A 79 2.55 5.12 -15.78
N THR A 80 3.34 5.71 -16.69
CA THR A 80 3.67 5.11 -17.99
C THR A 80 4.78 4.05 -17.89
N GLY A 81 5.61 4.13 -16.85
CA GLY A 81 6.83 3.33 -16.68
C GLY A 81 7.92 3.67 -17.71
N LYS A 82 7.81 4.79 -18.42
CA LYS A 82 8.70 5.17 -19.52
C LYS A 82 9.08 6.65 -19.42
N PRO A 83 10.36 6.96 -19.09
CA PRO A 83 11.38 6.04 -18.58
C PRO A 83 11.01 5.48 -17.19
N ASN A 84 11.81 4.54 -16.70
CA ASN A 84 11.78 4.23 -15.27
C ASN A 84 12.14 5.49 -14.46
N GLY A 85 11.51 5.64 -13.31
CA GLY A 85 11.85 6.66 -12.33
C GLY A 85 10.84 6.66 -11.19
N GLY A 86 10.70 7.79 -10.51
CA GLY A 86 9.87 7.86 -9.31
C GLY A 86 9.04 9.12 -9.19
N LEU A 87 8.01 9.03 -8.35
CA LEU A 87 7.25 10.16 -7.84
C LEU A 87 7.37 10.11 -6.31
N ARG A 88 8.10 11.06 -5.72
CA ARG A 88 8.34 11.09 -4.27
C ARG A 88 7.46 12.12 -3.59
N SER A 89 7.11 11.89 -2.33
CA SER A 89 6.49 12.93 -1.52
C SER A 89 7.44 14.13 -1.37
N GLN A 90 6.87 15.33 -1.29
CA GLN A 90 7.64 16.54 -0.96
C GLN A 90 8.01 16.55 0.53
N LYS A 91 7.06 16.19 1.39
CA LYS A 91 7.29 16.00 2.83
C LYS A 91 8.02 14.68 3.07
N ILE A 92 8.96 14.69 4.03
CA ILE A 92 9.65 13.50 4.51
C ILE A 92 8.84 12.88 5.66
N TYR A 93 8.60 11.58 5.58
CA TYR A 93 7.87 10.82 6.58
C TYR A 93 8.78 9.78 7.23
N LYS A 94 8.69 9.69 8.56
CA LYS A 94 9.43 8.68 9.35
C LYS A 94 8.52 7.51 9.70
N ASN A 95 7.45 7.80 10.45
CA ASN A 95 6.42 6.84 10.85
C ASN A 95 5.10 7.24 10.19
N PHE A 96 4.48 6.30 9.48
CA PHE A 96 3.24 6.55 8.76
C PHE A 96 2.51 5.22 8.54
N GLU A 97 1.20 5.33 8.34
CA GLU A 97 0.35 4.30 7.76
C GLU A 97 -0.04 4.76 6.36
N LEU A 98 0.06 3.88 5.36
CA LEU A 98 -0.27 4.19 3.97
C LEU A 98 -1.35 3.22 3.47
N VAL A 99 -2.43 3.77 2.92
CA VAL A 99 -3.47 3.00 2.23
C VAL A 99 -3.57 3.50 0.80
N LEU A 100 -3.50 2.56 -0.14
CA LEU A 100 -3.67 2.84 -1.56
C LEU A 100 -4.23 1.63 -2.29
N GLU A 101 -4.97 1.92 -3.34
CA GLU A 101 -5.43 0.92 -4.31
C GLU A 101 -4.63 1.06 -5.60
N TRP A 102 -4.31 -0.06 -6.22
CA TRP A 102 -3.52 -0.09 -7.44
C TRP A 102 -4.05 -1.13 -8.42
N ARG A 103 -3.75 -0.93 -9.70
CA ARG A 103 -3.96 -1.92 -10.75
C ARG A 103 -2.90 -1.77 -11.84
N HIS A 104 -2.54 -2.87 -12.47
CA HIS A 104 -1.78 -2.85 -13.72
C HIS A 104 -2.74 -2.73 -14.92
N ASN A 105 -2.40 -1.87 -15.88
CA ASN A 105 -3.17 -1.73 -17.13
C ASN A 105 -2.68 -2.68 -18.23
N ARG A 106 -1.70 -3.53 -17.92
CA ARG A 106 -1.08 -4.50 -18.83
C ARG A 106 -0.70 -5.74 -18.04
N ARG A 107 -0.82 -6.90 -18.69
CA ARG A 107 -0.36 -8.18 -18.14
C ARG A 107 1.15 -8.18 -17.98
N ALA A 108 1.63 -8.83 -16.92
CA ALA A 108 3.03 -8.83 -16.49
C ALA A 108 3.58 -7.43 -16.15
N GLY A 109 2.73 -6.51 -15.68
CA GLY A 109 3.14 -5.21 -15.16
C GLY A 109 4.04 -5.34 -13.92
N ASN A 110 4.99 -4.40 -13.79
CA ASN A 110 5.93 -4.31 -12.68
C ASN A 110 6.02 -2.85 -12.22
N ALA A 111 5.75 -2.62 -10.94
CA ALA A 111 5.87 -1.34 -10.25
C ALA A 111 6.25 -1.60 -8.78
N GLY A 112 6.46 -0.54 -8.02
CA GLY A 112 6.76 -0.65 -6.60
C GLY A 112 6.48 0.65 -5.86
N ILE A 113 6.22 0.52 -4.56
CA ILE A 113 6.23 1.65 -3.61
C ILE A 113 7.57 1.63 -2.92
N PHE A 114 8.28 2.75 -2.95
CA PHE A 114 9.56 2.87 -2.27
C PHE A 114 9.42 3.73 -1.01
N ILE A 115 9.83 3.18 0.12
CA ILE A 115 9.80 3.86 1.43
C ILE A 115 11.22 4.05 1.98
N TRP A 116 11.36 5.04 2.85
CA TRP A 116 12.65 5.42 3.47
C TRP A 116 13.80 5.58 2.47
N CYS A 117 13.51 6.23 1.35
CA CYS A 117 14.48 6.59 0.33
C CYS A 117 15.25 7.84 0.75
N PRO A 118 16.58 7.77 0.97
CA PRO A 118 17.36 8.95 1.35
C PRO A 118 17.30 10.01 0.25
N ARG A 119 16.95 11.25 0.64
CA ARG A 119 16.78 12.36 -0.31
C ARG A 119 18.04 12.62 -1.13
N GLU A 120 19.20 12.56 -0.49
CA GLU A 120 20.52 12.72 -1.11
C GLU A 120 20.83 11.68 -2.21
N VAL A 121 20.22 10.49 -2.13
CA VAL A 121 20.35 9.44 -3.14
C VAL A 121 19.38 9.70 -4.29
N LEU A 122 18.13 10.08 -3.98
CA LEU A 122 17.12 10.39 -5.01
C LEU A 122 17.53 11.59 -5.87
N ASP A 123 18.08 12.63 -5.27
CA ASP A 123 18.47 13.86 -5.98
C ASP A 123 19.64 13.66 -6.96
N LYS A 124 20.43 12.60 -6.76
CA LYS A 124 21.56 12.22 -7.63
C LYS A 124 21.26 11.01 -8.51
N LEU A 125 20.04 10.50 -8.46
CA LEU A 125 19.67 9.26 -9.13
C LEU A 125 19.68 9.47 -10.65
N PRO A 126 20.49 8.71 -11.42
CA PRO A 126 20.51 8.86 -12.87
C PRO A 126 19.14 8.55 -13.46
N ARG A 127 18.81 9.22 -14.57
CA ARG A 127 17.58 8.99 -15.33
C ARG A 127 17.39 7.51 -15.67
N GLY A 128 16.17 6.98 -15.56
CA GLY A 128 15.88 5.59 -15.92
C GLY A 128 16.29 4.56 -14.85
N ARG A 129 16.74 5.00 -13.68
CA ARG A 129 17.08 4.10 -12.55
C ARG A 129 15.93 4.03 -11.54
N LEU A 130 15.79 2.88 -10.89
CA LEU A 130 14.83 2.74 -9.80
C LEU A 130 15.31 3.50 -8.55
N PRO A 131 14.38 4.03 -7.74
CA PRO A 131 14.69 4.57 -6.42
C PRO A 131 15.44 3.56 -5.54
N GLN A 132 16.13 4.06 -4.51
CA GLN A 132 16.84 3.22 -3.54
C GLN A 132 16.26 3.44 -2.14
N GLY A 133 15.99 2.35 -1.42
CA GLY A 133 15.25 2.36 -0.16
C GLY A 133 14.72 0.96 0.15
N ILE A 134 13.55 0.88 0.78
CA ILE A 134 12.80 -0.36 0.91
C ILE A 134 11.70 -0.37 -0.15
N GLU A 135 11.64 -1.41 -0.96
CA GLU A 135 10.59 -1.60 -1.97
C GLU A 135 9.51 -2.52 -1.44
N ILE A 136 8.25 -2.08 -1.58
CA ILE A 136 7.06 -2.91 -1.49
C ILE A 136 6.64 -3.19 -2.94
N GLN A 137 6.77 -4.44 -3.34
CA GLN A 137 6.64 -4.87 -4.72
C GLN A 137 5.19 -4.88 -5.18
N ILE A 138 4.94 -4.31 -6.36
CA ILE A 138 3.65 -4.35 -7.05
C ILE A 138 3.85 -5.07 -8.40
N LEU A 139 3.67 -6.38 -8.39
CA LEU A 139 3.98 -7.24 -9.54
C LEU A 139 2.76 -8.03 -9.98
N ASP A 140 2.45 -7.97 -11.28
CA ASP A 140 1.36 -8.74 -11.86
C ASP A 140 1.69 -10.24 -11.89
N LEU A 141 0.67 -11.09 -11.76
CA LEU A 141 0.83 -12.56 -11.82
C LEU A 141 1.38 -13.04 -13.16
N GLY A 142 1.09 -12.31 -14.26
CA GLY A 142 1.65 -12.61 -15.57
C GLY A 142 3.19 -12.53 -15.62
N TYR A 143 3.83 -11.86 -14.65
CA TYR A 143 5.29 -11.83 -14.55
C TYR A 143 5.85 -13.21 -14.18
N GLU A 144 5.25 -13.88 -13.20
CA GLU A 144 5.62 -15.25 -12.81
C GLU A 144 5.30 -16.25 -13.92
N GLU A 145 4.17 -16.10 -14.59
CA GLU A 145 3.84 -16.98 -15.73
C GLU A 145 4.86 -16.86 -16.86
N ASN A 146 5.30 -15.63 -17.17
CA ASN A 146 6.37 -15.40 -18.13
C ASN A 146 7.69 -15.98 -17.64
N HIS A 147 7.99 -15.89 -16.35
CA HIS A 147 9.17 -16.51 -15.75
C HIS A 147 9.15 -18.02 -15.96
N LEU A 148 8.06 -18.68 -15.55
CA LEU A 148 7.88 -20.12 -15.71
C LEU A 148 8.00 -20.55 -17.18
N LYS A 149 7.32 -19.85 -18.09
CA LYS A 149 7.41 -20.14 -19.54
C LYS A 149 8.84 -20.03 -20.07
N ASN A 150 9.58 -19.01 -19.63
CA ASN A 150 10.92 -18.73 -20.15
C ASN A 150 12.03 -19.53 -19.48
N LYS A 151 11.84 -19.96 -18.23
CA LYS A 151 12.86 -20.64 -17.41
C LYS A 151 12.54 -22.11 -17.12
N GLY A 152 11.34 -22.56 -17.45
CA GLY A 152 10.87 -23.93 -17.20
C GLY A 152 10.66 -24.27 -15.72
N LYS A 153 10.75 -23.29 -14.82
CA LYS A 153 10.54 -23.45 -13.38
C LYS A 153 10.02 -22.17 -12.77
N HIS A 154 9.33 -22.30 -11.64
CA HIS A 154 8.86 -21.17 -10.85
C HIS A 154 10.04 -20.37 -10.28
N SER A 155 9.81 -19.08 -10.05
CA SER A 155 10.80 -18.24 -9.39
C SER A 155 11.00 -18.67 -7.93
N ASN A 156 12.20 -18.47 -7.43
CA ASN A 156 12.57 -18.75 -6.03
C ASN A 156 13.12 -17.51 -5.31
N TRP A 157 12.94 -16.34 -5.92
CA TRP A 157 13.51 -15.07 -5.44
C TRP A 157 12.53 -13.89 -5.51
N PHE A 158 11.32 -14.09 -6.02
CA PHE A 158 10.23 -13.11 -5.95
C PHE A 158 8.88 -13.82 -5.87
N THR A 159 7.85 -13.04 -5.54
CA THR A 159 6.44 -13.37 -5.65
C THR A 159 5.66 -12.18 -6.25
N SER A 160 4.43 -12.43 -6.65
CA SER A 160 3.49 -11.38 -7.09
C SER A 160 2.54 -10.91 -5.98
N HIS A 161 2.85 -11.19 -4.70
CA HIS A 161 1.89 -11.07 -3.60
C HIS A 161 2.35 -10.17 -2.45
N GLY A 162 3.23 -9.20 -2.72
CA GLY A 162 3.62 -8.18 -1.75
C GLY A 162 4.96 -8.43 -1.07
N ASP A 163 5.98 -8.80 -1.87
CA ASP A 163 7.36 -8.85 -1.38
C ASP A 163 7.81 -7.48 -0.87
N VAL A 164 8.62 -7.51 0.20
CA VAL A 164 9.25 -6.32 0.78
C VAL A 164 10.74 -6.56 0.92
N PHE A 165 11.57 -5.78 0.24
CA PHE A 165 13.02 -6.01 0.19
C PHE A 165 13.84 -4.71 0.06
N PRO A 166 15.12 -4.74 0.47
CA PRO A 166 15.99 -3.59 0.31
C PRO A 166 16.47 -3.43 -1.14
N VAL A 167 16.50 -2.20 -1.64
CA VAL A 167 17.07 -1.80 -2.93
C VAL A 167 18.18 -0.80 -2.72
N GLY A 168 19.36 -1.08 -3.29
CA GLY A 168 20.53 -0.21 -3.21
C GLY A 168 21.00 0.05 -1.78
N VAL A 169 20.89 1.30 -1.32
CA VAL A 169 21.25 1.70 0.06
C VAL A 169 20.28 1.22 1.14
N GLY A 170 19.11 0.70 0.78
CA GLY A 170 18.13 0.18 1.74
C GLY A 170 18.68 -0.95 2.61
N ARG A 171 18.23 -1.06 3.86
CA ARG A 171 18.66 -2.10 4.80
C ARG A 171 17.47 -2.66 5.56
N MET A 172 17.19 -3.95 5.35
CA MET A 172 16.28 -4.75 6.16
C MET A 172 16.54 -6.23 5.86
N LYS A 173 16.01 -7.12 6.70
CA LYS A 173 15.81 -8.51 6.29
C LYS A 173 14.62 -8.55 5.34
N ALA A 174 14.84 -9.01 4.12
CA ALA A 174 13.75 -9.16 3.15
C ALA A 174 12.63 -10.05 3.71
N PHE A 175 11.40 -9.69 3.37
CA PHE A 175 10.20 -10.45 3.70
C PHE A 175 9.49 -10.76 2.39
N THR A 176 9.42 -12.04 2.05
CA THR A 176 8.63 -12.57 0.95
C THR A 176 7.50 -13.38 1.58
N PRO A 177 6.22 -13.11 1.27
CA PRO A 177 5.15 -14.00 1.66
C PRO A 177 5.47 -15.42 1.19
N GLU A 178 5.29 -16.42 2.05
CA GLU A 178 5.41 -17.81 1.60
C GLU A 178 4.24 -18.14 0.68
N ILE A 179 4.54 -18.65 -0.50
CA ILE A 179 3.53 -19.02 -1.49
C ILE A 179 3.85 -20.39 -2.04
N THR A 180 2.87 -21.26 -1.95
CA THR A 180 2.88 -22.52 -2.68
C THR A 180 2.17 -22.27 -4.00
N TYR A 181 2.91 -22.33 -5.10
CA TYR A 181 2.30 -22.35 -6.43
C TYR A 181 1.53 -23.67 -6.60
N THR A 182 0.21 -23.61 -6.51
CA THR A 182 -0.64 -24.74 -6.89
C THR A 182 -0.85 -24.69 -8.40
N ARG A 183 -0.23 -25.63 -9.11
CA ARG A 183 -0.56 -25.84 -10.52
C ARG A 183 -2.01 -26.34 -10.57
N LYS A 184 -2.89 -25.64 -11.29
CA LYS A 184 -4.08 -26.29 -11.81
C LYS A 184 -3.60 -27.17 -12.96
N ASP A 185 -3.70 -28.47 -12.73
CA ASP A 185 -3.57 -29.55 -13.70
C ASP A 185 -4.48 -29.34 -14.92
#